data_AF-L0P8V4-F1
#
_entry.id   AF-L0P8V4-F1
#
_cell.length_a   1.000
_cell.length_b   1.000
_cell.length_c   1.000
_cell.angle_alpha   90.00
_cell.angle_beta   90.00
_cell.angle_gamma   90.00
#
_symmetry.space_group_name_H-M   'P 1'
#
loop_
_entity.id
_entity.type
_entity.pdbx_description
1 polymer ?
#
loop_
_entity_poly.entity_id
_entity_poly.type
_entity_poly.pdbx_seq_one_letter_code
_entity_poly.pdbx_strand_id
1 'polypeptide(L)'
;MESLKLLKKTITSWSVEEVVQWLKHINFSQYEKEFQENNISGDILIHLDHESLKEIGILSAGHRLSFLKAIYRIKVNQDILIEPEHYIPICKYL
;
A
#
# COMPACT_ATOMS: atom_id res chain seq x y z
N MET A 1 17.55 -8.62 -8.63
CA MET A 1 16.95 -9.98 -8.54
C MET A 1 15.92 -10.06 -7.40
N GLU A 2 16.06 -9.30 -6.31
CA GLU A 2 15.01 -9.15 -5.27
C GLU A 2 13.65 -8.66 -5.78
N SER A 3 13.60 -7.70 -6.71
CA SER A 3 12.34 -7.09 -7.19
C SER A 3 11.35 -8.09 -7.81
N LEU A 4 11.86 -9.16 -8.44
CA LEU A 4 11.05 -10.22 -9.04
C LEU A 4 10.46 -11.20 -8.00
N LYS A 5 11.04 -11.26 -6.79
CA LYS A 5 10.60 -12.17 -5.72
C LYS A 5 9.33 -11.64 -5.05
N LEU A 6 9.24 -10.32 -4.85
CA LEU A 6 8.05 -9.63 -4.34
C LEU A 6 6.82 -9.86 -5.22
N LEU A 7 6.99 -9.92 -6.55
CA LEU A 7 5.87 -10.12 -7.48
C LEU A 7 5.23 -11.50 -7.41
N LYS A 8 5.92 -12.51 -6.86
CA LYS A 8 5.38 -13.87 -6.68
C LYS A 8 4.66 -14.05 -5.35
N LYS A 9 4.82 -13.11 -4.42
CA LYS A 9 4.30 -13.20 -3.06
C LYS A 9 3.07 -12.32 -2.93
N THR A 10 2.00 -12.86 -2.35
CA THR A 10 0.77 -12.10 -2.08
C THR A 10 1.06 -10.96 -1.12
N ILE A 11 0.54 -9.76 -1.41
CA ILE A 11 0.76 -8.54 -0.61
C ILE A 11 0.43 -8.74 0.86
N THR A 12 -0.59 -9.55 1.19
CA THR A 12 -1.01 -9.85 2.57
C THR A 12 0.03 -10.61 3.39
N SER A 13 1.03 -11.20 2.75
CA SER A 13 2.08 -11.97 3.43
C SER A 13 3.40 -11.21 3.54
N TRP A 14 3.47 -9.97 3.03
CA TRP A 14 4.70 -9.19 3.02
C TRP A 14 5.13 -8.81 4.44
N SER A 15 6.41 -8.94 4.74
CA SER A 15 7.01 -8.36 5.93
C SER A 15 7.12 -6.84 5.81
N VAL A 16 7.44 -6.16 6.92
CA VAL A 16 7.69 -4.71 6.93
C VAL A 16 8.79 -4.34 5.93
N GLU A 17 9.85 -5.13 5.84
CA GLU A 17 10.95 -4.91 4.89
C GLU A 17 10.47 -5.04 3.45
N GLU A 18 9.61 -6.02 3.15
CA GLU A 18 9.03 -6.20 1.82
C GLU A 18 8.11 -5.04 1.44
N VAL A 19 7.33 -4.51 2.39
CA VAL A 19 6.53 -3.29 2.20
C VAL A 19 7.44 -2.09 1.88
N VAL A 20 8.51 -1.89 2.65
CA VAL A 20 9.51 -0.84 2.43
C VAL A 20 10.17 -0.95 1.05
N GLN A 21 10.51 -2.18 0.61
CA GLN A 21 11.00 -2.38 -0.75
C GLN A 21 9.94 -2.02 -1.79
N TRP A 22 8.68 -2.38 -1.57
CA TRP A 22 7.59 -1.99 -2.45
C TRP A 22 7.38 -0.47 -2.53
N LEU A 23 7.53 0.27 -1.43
CA LEU A 23 7.48 1.74 -1.44
C LEU A 23 8.46 2.35 -2.45
N LYS A 24 9.68 1.82 -2.54
CA LYS A 24 10.69 2.26 -3.52
C LYS A 24 10.19 2.08 -4.96
N HIS A 25 9.54 0.95 -5.25
CA HIS A 25 9.04 0.63 -6.59
C HIS A 25 7.90 1.56 -7.04
N ILE A 26 7.11 2.09 -6.10
CA ILE A 26 6.03 3.04 -6.39
C ILE A 26 6.45 4.51 -6.22
N ASN A 27 7.74 4.77 -5.97
CA ASN A 27 8.31 6.10 -5.75
C ASN A 27 7.79 6.80 -4.47
N PHE A 28 7.63 6.03 -3.39
CA PHE A 28 7.26 6.47 -2.03
C PHE A 28 8.38 6.23 -1.03
N SER A 29 9.64 6.15 -1.47
CA SER A 29 10.81 5.89 -0.62
C SER A 29 11.00 6.92 0.49
N GLN A 30 10.46 8.14 0.36
CA GLN A 30 10.52 9.11 1.45
C GLN A 30 9.70 8.72 2.69
N TYR A 31 8.82 7.72 2.60
CA TYR A 31 7.97 7.25 3.70
C TYR A 31 8.46 5.94 4.33
N GLU A 32 9.65 5.45 3.96
CA GLU A 32 10.15 4.16 4.46
C GLU A 32 10.24 4.11 5.97
N LYS A 33 10.70 5.21 6.59
CA LYS A 33 10.88 5.31 8.03
C LYS A 33 9.55 5.19 8.76
N GLU A 34 8.54 5.90 8.30
CA GLU A 34 7.19 5.91 8.87
C GLU A 34 6.58 4.50 8.83
N PHE A 35 6.76 3.77 7.73
CA PHE A 35 6.24 2.39 7.62
C PHE A 35 7.02 1.40 8.50
N GLN A 36 8.33 1.59 8.66
CA GLN A 36 9.14 0.77 9.56
C GLN A 36 8.78 1.01 11.04
N GLU A 37 8.74 2.27 11.47
CA GLU A 37 8.47 2.64 12.86
C GLU A 37 7.05 2.26 13.30
N ASN A 38 6.08 2.31 12.39
CA ASN A 38 4.70 1.87 12.65
C ASN A 38 4.46 0.38 12.39
N ASN A 39 5.51 -0.41 12.09
CA ASN A 39 5.42 -1.86 11.83
C ASN A 39 4.37 -2.23 10.77
N ILE A 40 4.31 -1.49 9.66
CA ILE A 40 3.31 -1.71 8.62
C ILE A 40 3.75 -2.90 7.74
N SER A 41 3.24 -4.08 8.07
CA SER A 41 3.34 -5.30 7.25
C SER A 41 2.24 -5.35 6.20
N GLY A 42 2.31 -6.33 5.30
CA GLY A 42 1.43 -6.48 4.15
C GLY A 42 -0.05 -6.71 4.48
N ASP A 43 -0.34 -7.42 5.57
CA ASP A 43 -1.67 -7.62 6.13
C ASP A 43 -2.25 -6.31 6.70
N ILE A 44 -1.42 -5.43 7.29
CA ILE A 44 -1.86 -4.10 7.73
C ILE A 44 -2.02 -3.16 6.53
N LEU A 45 -1.08 -3.21 5.58
CA LEU A 45 -1.02 -2.37 4.38
C LEU A 45 -2.33 -2.39 3.59
N ILE A 46 -2.94 -3.57 3.44
CA ILE A 46 -4.19 -3.71 2.70
C ILE A 46 -5.38 -2.99 3.36
N HIS A 47 -5.32 -2.71 4.66
CA HIS A 47 -6.41 -2.07 5.40
C HIS A 47 -6.22 -0.55 5.58
N LEU A 48 -5.10 0.02 5.12
CA LEU A 48 -4.85 1.45 5.27
C LEU A 48 -5.88 2.29 4.51
N ASP A 49 -6.34 3.34 5.19
CA ASP A 49 -7.28 4.32 4.66
C ASP A 49 -6.70 5.75 4.70
N HIS A 50 -7.55 6.75 4.43
CA HIS A 50 -7.12 8.14 4.45
C HIS A 50 -6.69 8.64 5.84
N GLU A 51 -7.32 8.17 6.91
CA GLU A 51 -7.04 8.62 8.27
C GLU A 51 -5.79 7.93 8.81
N SER A 52 -5.67 6.60 8.65
CA SER A 52 -4.46 5.86 9.05
C SER A 52 -3.21 6.41 8.36
N LEU A 53 -3.29 6.77 7.06
CA LEU A 53 -2.16 7.37 6.35
C LEU A 53 -1.80 8.77 6.88
N LYS A 54 -2.76 9.55 7.38
CA LYS A 54 -2.45 10.82 8.05
C LYS A 54 -1.76 10.59 9.39
N GLU A 55 -2.25 9.63 10.17
CA GLU A 55 -1.72 9.31 11.50
C GLU A 55 -0.25 8.91 11.44
N ILE A 56 0.16 8.17 10.39
CA ILE A 56 1.57 7.80 10.19
C ILE A 56 2.41 8.88 9.48
N GLY A 57 1.86 10.06 9.19
CA GLY A 57 2.62 11.22 8.69
C GLY A 57 2.47 11.55 7.19
N ILE A 58 1.61 10.86 6.43
CA ILE A 58 1.36 11.17 5.01
C ILE A 58 0.27 12.25 4.89
N LEU A 59 0.67 13.51 5.13
CA LEU A 59 -0.26 14.65 5.21
C LEU A 59 -0.76 15.17 3.85
N SER A 60 -0.02 14.94 2.77
CA SER A 60 -0.45 15.35 1.42
C SER A 60 -1.61 14.49 0.93
N ALA A 61 -2.75 15.14 0.62
CA ALA A 61 -3.91 14.45 0.05
C ALA A 61 -3.59 13.76 -1.30
N GLY A 62 -2.76 14.40 -2.12
CA GLY A 62 -2.30 13.81 -3.39
C GLY A 62 -1.49 12.54 -3.19
N HIS A 63 -0.58 12.52 -2.21
CA HIS A 63 0.20 11.32 -1.90
C HIS A 63 -0.68 10.20 -1.35
N ARG A 64 -1.60 10.51 -0.42
CA ARG A 64 -2.56 9.50 0.08
C ARG A 64 -3.40 8.90 -1.03
N LEU A 65 -3.93 9.71 -1.94
CA LEU A 65 -4.70 9.22 -3.09
C LEU A 65 -3.86 8.32 -4.01
N SER A 66 -2.64 8.74 -4.34
CA SER A 66 -1.74 7.93 -5.18
C SER A 66 -1.36 6.61 -4.51
N PHE A 67 -1.15 6.62 -3.18
CA PHE A 67 -0.82 5.43 -2.41
C PHE A 67 -1.98 4.43 -2.35
N LEU A 68 -3.18 4.90 -1.98
CA LEU A 68 -4.38 4.05 -1.92
C LEU A 68 -4.74 3.48 -3.29
N LYS A 69 -4.53 4.23 -4.37
CA LYS A 69 -4.64 3.72 -5.75
C LYS A 69 -3.63 2.60 -6.01
N ALA A 70 -2.40 2.70 -5.51
CA ALA A 70 -1.40 1.65 -5.68
C ALA A 70 -1.80 0.36 -4.94
N ILE A 71 -2.30 0.47 -3.70
CA ILE A 71 -2.83 -0.68 -2.94
C ILE A 71 -4.01 -1.32 -3.69
N TYR A 72 -4.99 -0.52 -4.12
CA TYR A 72 -6.14 -0.99 -4.88
C TYR A 72 -5.72 -1.80 -6.12
N ARG A 73 -4.75 -1.30 -6.90
CA ARG A 73 -4.27 -1.99 -8.10
C ARG A 73 -3.65 -3.35 -7.78
N ILE A 74 -2.93 -3.47 -6.66
CA ILE A 74 -2.33 -4.76 -6.27
C ILE A 74 -3.42 -5.72 -5.81
N LYS A 75 -4.40 -5.25 -5.03
CA LYS A 75 -5.55 -6.07 -4.63
C LYS A 75 -6.27 -6.66 -5.85
N VAL A 76 -6.56 -5.83 -6.84
CA VAL A 76 -7.17 -6.27 -8.11
C VAL A 76 -6.28 -7.27 -8.84
N ASN A 77 -4.99 -6.99 -8.98
CA ASN A 77 -4.07 -7.87 -9.71
C ASN A 77 -3.81 -9.22 -9.04
N GLN A 78 -4.02 -9.32 -7.72
CA GLN A 78 -3.82 -10.53 -6.93
C GLN A 78 -5.15 -11.18 -6.48
N ASP A 79 -6.28 -10.74 -7.05
CA ASP A 79 -7.63 -11.25 -6.73
C ASP A 79 -7.95 -11.22 -5.22
N ILE A 80 -7.50 -10.17 -4.53
CA ILE A 80 -7.77 -9.96 -3.11
C ILE A 80 -9.14 -9.30 -2.96
N LEU A 81 -9.93 -9.81 -2.03
CA LEU A 81 -11.26 -9.28 -1.72
C LEU A 81 -11.17 -7.79 -1.36
N ILE A 82 -11.96 -6.97 -2.06
CA ILE A 82 -12.11 -5.54 -1.78
C ILE A 82 -13.45 -5.35 -1.07
N GLU A 83 -13.38 -5.31 0.26
CA GLU A 83 -14.52 -5.02 1.11
C GLU A 83 -15.05 -3.58 0.91
N PRO A 84 -16.34 -3.31 1.16
CA PRO A 84 -16.98 -2.00 0.90
C PRO A 84 -16.33 -0.79 1.58
N GLU A 85 -15.66 -1.00 2.72
CA GLU A 85 -14.94 0.00 3.49
C GLU A 85 -13.57 0.36 2.90
N HIS A 86 -13.02 -0.47 2.00
CA HIS A 86 -11.75 -0.18 1.38
C HIS A 86 -11.84 0.94 0.36
N TYR A 87 -10.74 1.66 0.19
CA TYR A 87 -10.63 2.67 -0.86
C TYR A 87 -10.87 2.07 -2.26
N ILE A 88 -11.81 2.66 -3.01
CA ILE A 88 -12.07 2.36 -4.41
C ILE A 88 -11.90 3.65 -5.24
N PRO A 89 -11.01 3.69 -6.25
CA PRO A 89 -10.86 4.85 -7.12
C PRO A 89 -12.17 5.18 -7.84
N ILE A 90 -12.52 6.47 -7.93
CA ILE A 90 -13.74 6.96 -8.59
C ILE A 90 -13.81 6.50 -10.06
N CYS A 91 -12.67 6.46 -10.77
CA CYS A 91 -12.59 6.01 -12.16
C CYS A 91 -12.99 4.54 -12.39
N LYS A 92 -13.24 3.74 -11.35
CA LYS A 92 -13.78 2.38 -11.53
C LYS A 92 -15.25 2.38 -11.99
N TYR A 93 -15.96 3.49 -11.77
CA TYR A 93 -17.39 3.64 -12.05
C TYR A 93 -17.69 4.54 -13.25
N LEU A 94 -16.65 4.96 -13.99
CA LEU A 94 -16.72 5.72 -15.23
C LEU A 94 -16.29 4.84 -16.40
#